data_AF-A0A350IZS1-F1
#
_entry.id   AF-A0A350IZS1-F1
#
_cell.length_a   1.000
_cell.length_b   1.000
_cell.length_c   1.000
_cell.angle_alpha   90.00
_cell.angle_beta   90.00
_cell.angle_gamma   90.00
#
_symmetry.space_group_name_H-M   'P 1'
#
loop_
_entity.id
_entity.type
_entity.pdbx_description
1 polymer ?
#
loop_
_entity_poly.entity_id
_entity_poly.type
_entity_poly.pdbx_seq_one_letter_code
_entity_poly.pdbx_strand_id
1 'polypeptide(L)'
;FVLPAILWFAGTRIFHSREYASRIRIENVSFDTIDEVDFTKTAIIDRDTTEALGDRVMGQMSELVSQFEVSSEYTQLSYKDSVYRVTPLEYADFFKWMANVKDGVPAYITVDSTNGTAKLVRLKDLGYGNMKYVPSSLFNSNLMRHLRFQYPTEIFGSPSFEIDEDGHPWYVCSTYSYKLVGDKKYVTGAIFMDPITGESTKYDVKSVPTWADRIFPEALVVEEIGDYGSLQNGFFNSFIGQKGVIAPSSGYNYIEKDGDIWLYTGVTSVNADQSNLGFILVNLRTHEALRIDAPGADETSAMKSAEDEVQNYGYEATFPVLVNVNGRPTYLMSLRSEAGESKSVLKMYAMVDATDYQKVTTVSVDQGLNVLKKQMIAIQGGSDNTASLATEKKQITVMDLRQVINEGNTIYYFKDEQGNRYRMNFSVRYEDILAFLNEGDQVTVEYIESDDISLVQAIS
;
A
#
# COMPACT_ATOMS: atom_id res chain seq x y z
N PHE A 1 12.14 -8.40 -46.20
CA PHE A 1 11.02 -8.89 -45.36
C PHE A 1 11.25 -10.26 -44.73
N VAL A 2 11.95 -11.20 -45.38
CA VAL A 2 12.18 -12.55 -44.82
C VAL A 2 13.17 -12.55 -43.62
N LEU A 3 14.30 -11.83 -43.71
CA LEU A 3 15.30 -11.79 -42.62
C LEU A 3 14.77 -11.16 -41.31
N PRO A 4 14.05 -10.01 -41.34
CA PRO A 4 13.41 -9.46 -40.14
C PRO A 4 12.35 -10.39 -39.55
N ALA A 5 11.58 -11.09 -40.40
CA ALA A 5 10.57 -12.04 -39.94
C ALA A 5 11.19 -13.30 -39.31
N ILE A 6 12.31 -13.79 -39.83
CA ILE A 6 13.07 -14.92 -39.25
C ILE A 6 13.71 -14.51 -37.92
N LEU A 7 14.30 -13.31 -37.83
CA LEU A 7 14.87 -12.77 -36.59
C LEU A 7 13.78 -12.53 -35.52
N TRP A 8 12.62 -12.02 -35.93
CA TRP A 8 11.45 -11.88 -35.05
C TRP A 8 10.95 -13.24 -34.56
N PHE A 9 10.81 -14.23 -35.47
CA PHE A 9 10.37 -15.58 -35.13
C PHE A 9 11.37 -16.29 -34.21
N ALA A 10 12.67 -16.19 -34.49
CA ALA A 10 13.74 -16.71 -33.64
C ALA A 10 13.77 -16.03 -32.26
N GLY A 11 13.39 -14.75 -32.18
CA GLY A 11 13.28 -14.01 -30.93
C GLY A 11 12.02 -14.30 -30.10
N THR A 12 11.07 -15.10 -30.60
CA THR A 12 9.82 -15.35 -29.86
C THR A 12 10.07 -16.13 -28.57
N ARG A 13 9.13 -15.99 -27.62
CA ARG A 13 9.06 -16.77 -26.36
C ARG A 13 9.16 -18.29 -26.58
N ILE A 14 8.86 -18.78 -27.79
CA ILE A 14 9.00 -20.19 -28.19
C ILE A 14 10.44 -20.69 -27.99
N PHE A 15 11.43 -19.94 -28.49
CA PHE A 15 12.84 -20.33 -28.44
C PHE A 15 13.56 -19.84 -27.19
N HIS A 16 13.05 -18.77 -26.56
CA HIS A 16 13.71 -18.10 -25.43
C HIS A 16 12.97 -18.25 -24.08
N SER A 17 11.98 -19.14 -23.98
CA SER A 17 11.16 -19.34 -22.77
C SER A 17 11.95 -19.41 -21.45
N ARG A 18 13.04 -20.20 -21.41
CA ARG A 18 13.92 -20.28 -20.23
C ARG A 18 14.60 -18.96 -19.89
N GLU A 19 14.97 -18.18 -20.90
CA GLU A 19 15.63 -16.88 -20.68
C GLU A 19 14.66 -15.83 -20.15
N TYR A 20 13.40 -15.85 -20.61
CA TYR A 20 12.32 -15.02 -20.02
C TYR A 20 12.06 -15.43 -18.58
N ALA A 21 11.94 -16.74 -18.30
CA ALA A 21 11.73 -17.25 -16.95
C ALA A 21 12.89 -16.90 -15.99
N SER A 22 14.11 -16.78 -16.51
CA SER A 22 15.32 -16.44 -15.72
C SER A 22 15.56 -14.94 -15.53
N ARG A 23 14.63 -14.06 -15.96
CA ARG A 23 14.77 -12.61 -15.79
C ARG A 23 14.76 -12.20 -14.32
N ILE A 24 14.01 -12.92 -13.50
CA ILE A 24 13.98 -12.78 -12.06
C ILE A 24 14.49 -14.06 -11.42
N ARG A 25 15.28 -13.92 -10.35
CA ARG A 25 15.78 -15.06 -9.57
C ARG A 25 15.05 -15.05 -8.23
N ILE A 26 14.13 -15.99 -8.07
CA ILE A 26 13.32 -16.13 -6.86
C ILE A 26 13.95 -17.18 -5.96
N GLU A 27 14.18 -16.82 -4.70
CA GLU A 27 14.65 -17.70 -3.64
C GLU A 27 13.48 -18.18 -2.78
N ASN A 28 13.40 -19.48 -2.51
CA ASN A 28 12.37 -20.03 -1.64
C ASN A 28 12.78 -19.86 -0.19
N VAL A 29 11.94 -19.20 0.60
CA VAL A 29 12.11 -19.04 2.05
C VAL A 29 10.88 -19.55 2.77
N SER A 30 11.05 -19.88 4.05
CA SER A 30 9.97 -20.42 4.88
C SER A 30 9.20 -19.28 5.55
N PHE A 31 7.90 -19.49 5.81
CA PHE A 31 7.02 -18.46 6.39
C PHE A 31 7.47 -18.01 7.79
N ASP A 32 8.15 -18.89 8.54
CA ASP A 32 8.75 -18.59 9.84
C ASP A 32 9.85 -17.51 9.79
N THR A 33 10.36 -17.18 8.59
CA THR A 33 11.31 -16.08 8.40
C THR A 33 10.63 -14.70 8.32
N ILE A 34 9.29 -14.66 8.25
CA ILE A 34 8.53 -13.42 8.22
C ILE A 34 8.27 -12.98 9.65
N ASP A 35 8.74 -11.79 9.98
CA ASP A 35 8.49 -11.18 11.28
C ASP A 35 6.99 -10.98 11.52
N GLU A 36 6.62 -10.92 12.79
CA GLU A 36 5.25 -10.64 13.18
C GLU A 36 4.80 -9.27 12.62
N VAL A 37 3.52 -9.17 12.25
CA VAL A 37 2.99 -7.97 11.60
C VAL A 37 3.29 -6.70 12.38
N ASP A 38 3.94 -5.76 11.69
CA ASP A 38 4.08 -4.37 12.12
C ASP A 38 3.13 -3.49 11.31
N PHE A 39 2.08 -3.03 11.97
CA PHE A 39 1.07 -2.17 11.35
C PHE A 39 1.62 -0.80 10.92
N THR A 40 2.74 -0.35 11.48
CA THR A 40 3.39 0.92 11.09
C THR A 40 4.22 0.80 9.80
N LYS A 41 4.45 -0.43 9.33
CA LYS A 41 5.24 -0.77 8.13
C LYS A 41 4.43 -1.50 7.06
N THR A 42 3.13 -1.67 7.28
CA THR A 42 2.23 -2.41 6.37
C THR A 42 1.26 -1.46 5.69
N ALA A 43 1.27 -1.44 4.35
CA ALA A 43 0.33 -0.63 3.57
C ALA A 43 -1.08 -1.23 3.64
N ILE A 44 -2.01 -0.51 4.27
CA ILE A 44 -3.41 -0.94 4.39
C ILE A 44 -4.38 0.01 3.70
N ILE A 45 -3.95 1.25 3.39
CA ILE A 45 -4.73 2.18 2.58
C ILE A 45 -4.48 1.84 1.12
N ASP A 46 -5.53 1.70 0.31
CA ASP A 46 -5.42 1.49 -1.13
C ASP A 46 -5.20 2.81 -1.88
N ARG A 47 -4.90 2.70 -3.17
CA ARG A 47 -4.64 3.88 -4.02
C ARG A 47 -5.87 4.79 -4.10
N ASP A 48 -7.06 4.24 -4.24
CA ASP A 48 -8.29 5.03 -4.42
C ASP A 48 -8.60 5.86 -3.17
N THR A 49 -8.49 5.28 -1.97
CA THR A 49 -8.60 6.05 -0.72
C THR A 49 -7.45 7.05 -0.57
N THR A 50 -6.24 6.73 -1.05
CA THR A 50 -5.12 7.69 -1.04
C THR A 50 -5.43 8.91 -1.91
N GLU A 51 -5.92 8.71 -3.13
CA GLU A 51 -6.33 9.77 -4.05
C GLU A 51 -7.43 10.63 -3.42
N ALA A 52 -8.41 10.01 -2.75
CA ALA A 52 -9.45 10.70 -2.00
C ALA A 52 -8.90 11.64 -0.92
N LEU A 53 -7.94 11.15 -0.15
CA LEU A 53 -7.33 11.89 0.95
C LEU A 53 -6.47 13.05 0.43
N GLY A 54 -5.70 12.82 -0.64
CA GLY A 54 -4.89 13.87 -1.27
C GLY A 54 -5.76 15.00 -1.84
N ASP A 55 -6.85 14.68 -2.51
CA ASP A 55 -7.77 15.68 -3.04
C ASP A 55 -8.51 16.46 -1.95
N ARG A 56 -8.85 15.82 -0.82
CA ARG A 56 -9.39 16.51 0.35
C ARG A 56 -8.39 17.52 0.91
N VAL A 57 -7.12 17.13 1.04
CA VAL A 57 -6.06 18.03 1.51
C VAL A 57 -5.85 19.19 0.53
N MET A 58 -5.85 18.92 -0.77
CA MET A 58 -5.71 19.96 -1.79
C MET A 58 -6.88 20.95 -1.75
N GLY A 59 -8.12 20.45 -1.63
CA GLY A 59 -9.33 21.29 -1.56
C GLY A 59 -9.36 22.25 -0.35
N GLN A 60 -8.64 21.94 0.73
CA GLN A 60 -8.50 22.81 1.90
C GLN A 60 -7.53 23.99 1.66
N MET A 61 -6.75 23.97 0.57
CA MET A 61 -5.66 24.90 0.31
C MET A 61 -6.07 25.94 -0.74
N SER A 62 -6.91 26.90 -0.32
CA SER A 62 -7.53 27.90 -1.19
C SER A 62 -6.57 28.65 -2.13
N GLU A 63 -5.34 28.92 -1.72
CA GLU A 63 -4.34 29.60 -2.56
C GLU A 63 -3.82 28.75 -3.73
N LEU A 64 -3.81 27.42 -3.60
CA LEU A 64 -3.20 26.49 -4.56
C LEU A 64 -4.22 25.90 -5.53
N VAL A 65 -5.47 25.70 -5.11
CA VAL A 65 -6.55 25.06 -5.92
C VAL A 65 -6.82 25.78 -7.23
N SER A 66 -6.58 27.09 -7.30
CA SER A 66 -6.77 27.85 -8.55
C SER A 66 -5.59 27.77 -9.52
N GLN A 67 -4.46 27.21 -9.11
CA GLN A 67 -3.20 27.24 -9.84
C GLN A 67 -2.71 25.83 -10.21
N PHE A 68 -2.98 24.85 -9.35
CA PHE A 68 -2.46 23.50 -9.46
C PHE A 68 -3.54 22.45 -9.23
N GLU A 69 -3.31 21.26 -9.75
CA GLU A 69 -4.07 20.03 -9.50
C GLU A 69 -3.17 18.99 -8.83
N VAL A 70 -3.76 17.98 -8.20
CA VAL A 70 -3.00 16.85 -7.65
C VAL A 70 -2.71 15.88 -8.79
N SER A 71 -1.46 15.44 -8.92
CA SER A 71 -1.14 14.39 -9.90
C SER A 71 -1.90 13.11 -9.58
N SER A 72 -2.23 12.33 -10.60
CA SER A 72 -2.70 10.95 -10.39
C SER A 72 -1.56 10.01 -9.99
N GLU A 73 -0.31 10.48 -10.03
CA GLU A 73 0.86 9.73 -9.57
C GLU A 73 0.88 9.67 -8.04
N TYR A 74 0.68 8.48 -7.47
CA TYR A 74 0.84 8.21 -6.04
C TYR A 74 1.87 7.10 -5.86
N THR A 75 3.14 7.47 -5.92
CA THR A 75 4.27 6.54 -5.79
C THR A 75 4.37 6.08 -4.34
N GLN A 76 4.46 4.77 -4.15
CA GLN A 76 4.65 4.17 -2.82
C GLN A 76 6.13 4.05 -2.49
N LEU A 77 6.53 4.56 -1.33
CA LEU A 77 7.91 4.60 -0.86
C LEU A 77 8.00 4.38 0.66
N SER A 78 9.19 4.02 1.10
CA SER A 78 9.61 3.98 2.49
C SER A 78 10.05 5.38 2.88
N TYR A 79 9.47 5.93 3.95
CA TYR A 79 9.85 7.24 4.45
C TYR A 79 9.65 7.30 5.95
N LYS A 80 10.71 7.64 6.70
CA LYS A 80 10.69 7.72 8.17
C LYS A 80 10.17 6.43 8.83
N ASP A 81 10.77 5.30 8.46
CA ASP A 81 10.43 3.96 8.98
C ASP A 81 8.95 3.57 8.82
N SER A 82 8.26 4.11 7.81
CA SER A 82 6.87 3.79 7.51
C SER A 82 6.61 3.85 5.99
N VAL A 83 5.42 3.41 5.58
CA VAL A 83 5.03 3.37 4.18
C VAL A 83 4.21 4.61 3.82
N TYR A 84 4.71 5.40 2.87
CA TYR A 84 4.01 6.57 2.36
C TYR A 84 3.67 6.41 0.88
N ARG A 85 2.61 7.09 0.46
CA ARG A 85 2.42 7.48 -0.92
C ARG A 85 2.69 8.96 -1.09
N VAL A 86 3.42 9.31 -2.13
CA VAL A 86 3.75 10.71 -2.45
C VAL A 86 3.22 11.06 -3.83
N THR A 87 2.75 12.30 -3.96
CA THR A 87 2.23 12.84 -5.21
C THR A 87 2.64 14.29 -5.38
N PRO A 88 3.19 14.67 -6.56
CA PRO A 88 3.48 16.07 -6.84
C PRO A 88 2.19 16.83 -7.19
N LEU A 89 2.21 18.15 -7.01
CA LEU A 89 1.23 19.00 -7.67
C LEU A 89 1.62 19.24 -9.14
N GLU A 90 0.63 19.46 -9.98
CA GLU A 90 0.79 19.68 -11.42
C GLU A 90 0.08 20.95 -11.88
N TYR A 91 0.54 21.52 -13.00
CA TYR A 91 -0.18 22.62 -13.64
C TYR A 91 -1.44 22.07 -14.32
N ALA A 92 -2.60 22.59 -13.95
CA ALA A 92 -3.89 22.11 -14.48
C ALA A 92 -4.03 22.26 -16.01
N ASP A 93 -3.51 23.35 -16.56
CA ASP A 93 -3.61 23.64 -17.99
C ASP A 93 -2.49 24.58 -18.47
N PHE A 94 -2.46 24.83 -19.78
CA PHE A 94 -1.49 25.72 -20.44
C PHE A 94 -1.46 27.15 -19.83
N PHE A 95 -2.63 27.73 -19.52
CA PHE A 95 -2.71 29.07 -18.97
C PHE A 95 -2.23 29.11 -17.52
N LYS A 96 -2.53 28.08 -16.72
CA LYS A 96 -2.00 27.92 -15.36
C LYS A 96 -0.50 27.72 -15.38
N TRP A 97 0.03 26.91 -16.29
CA TRP A 97 1.47 26.80 -16.50
C TRP A 97 2.08 28.17 -16.83
N MET A 98 1.56 28.88 -17.83
CA MET A 98 2.13 30.18 -18.25
C MET A 98 2.10 31.22 -17.13
N ALA A 99 1.05 31.24 -16.30
CA ALA A 99 0.93 32.16 -15.18
C ALA A 99 1.93 31.86 -14.06
N ASN A 100 2.25 30.58 -13.83
CA ASN A 100 2.97 30.12 -12.64
C ASN A 100 4.38 29.56 -12.93
N VAL A 101 4.78 29.39 -14.19
CA VAL A 101 6.08 28.76 -14.58
C VAL A 101 7.31 29.47 -14.00
N LYS A 102 7.22 30.78 -13.73
CA LYS A 102 8.32 31.53 -13.11
C LYS A 102 8.51 31.15 -11.64
N ASP A 103 7.40 30.91 -10.94
CA ASP A 103 7.39 30.57 -9.53
C ASP A 103 7.63 29.07 -9.35
N GLY A 104 7.09 28.21 -10.21
CA GLY A 104 7.22 26.76 -10.09
C GLY A 104 6.13 26.13 -9.21
N VAL A 105 6.14 24.80 -9.13
CA VAL A 105 5.26 24.03 -8.25
C VAL A 105 5.81 24.07 -6.80
N PRO A 106 5.04 24.58 -5.82
CA PRO A 106 5.59 24.91 -4.49
C PRO A 106 5.47 23.79 -3.45
N ALA A 107 4.79 22.70 -3.78
CA ALA A 107 4.41 21.69 -2.80
C ALA A 107 4.17 20.33 -3.46
N TYR A 108 4.12 19.30 -2.62
CA TYR A 108 3.67 17.95 -2.93
C TYR A 108 2.81 17.44 -1.76
N ILE A 109 2.12 16.32 -1.94
CA ILE A 109 1.29 15.70 -0.90
C ILE A 109 1.92 14.36 -0.50
N THR A 110 1.94 14.10 0.81
CA THR A 110 2.29 12.80 1.40
C THR A 110 1.05 12.21 2.03
N VAL A 111 0.83 10.91 1.85
CA VAL A 111 -0.22 10.14 2.54
C VAL A 111 0.42 8.94 3.20
N ASP A 112 0.30 8.86 4.52
CA ASP A 112 0.71 7.69 5.28
C ASP A 112 -0.20 6.51 4.92
N SER A 113 0.38 5.46 4.33
CA SER A 113 -0.37 4.30 3.82
C SER A 113 -0.78 3.32 4.93
N THR A 114 -0.38 3.57 6.17
CA THR A 114 -0.70 2.75 7.34
C THR A 114 -1.88 3.28 8.14
N ASN A 115 -2.16 4.59 8.08
CA ASN A 115 -3.23 5.21 8.85
C ASN A 115 -4.07 6.23 8.06
N GLY A 116 -3.70 6.57 6.83
CA GLY A 116 -4.43 7.51 5.98
C GLY A 116 -4.20 8.99 6.29
N THR A 117 -3.19 9.33 7.11
CA THR A 117 -2.85 10.73 7.38
C THR A 117 -2.26 11.37 6.14
N ALA A 118 -3.00 12.32 5.54
CA ALA A 118 -2.54 13.09 4.39
C ALA A 118 -2.07 14.49 4.78
N LYS A 119 -0.98 14.97 4.17
CA LYS A 119 -0.37 16.27 4.43
C LYS A 119 0.12 16.90 3.14
N LEU A 120 -0.12 18.21 2.97
CA LEU A 120 0.54 19.01 1.95
C LEU A 120 1.86 19.53 2.51
N VAL A 121 2.96 19.18 1.86
CA VAL A 121 4.31 19.59 2.23
C VAL A 121 4.75 20.72 1.32
N ARG A 122 5.01 21.90 1.90
CA ARG A 122 5.50 23.06 1.14
C ARG A 122 7.01 23.04 1.12
N LEU A 123 7.60 23.14 -0.06
CA LEU A 123 9.05 23.09 -0.25
C LEU A 123 9.77 24.21 0.51
N LYS A 124 9.15 25.39 0.57
CA LYS A 124 9.67 26.52 1.35
C LYS A 124 9.82 26.22 2.86
N ASP A 125 8.95 25.38 3.42
CA ASP A 125 8.96 25.05 4.85
C ASP A 125 10.13 24.10 5.17
N LEU A 126 10.64 23.40 4.15
CA LEU A 126 11.85 22.57 4.18
C LEU A 126 13.12 23.34 3.77
N GLY A 127 13.00 24.62 3.40
CA GLY A 127 14.13 25.43 2.91
C GLY A 127 14.47 25.23 1.43
N TYR A 128 13.60 24.55 0.67
CA TYR A 128 13.79 24.29 -0.75
C TYR A 128 13.11 25.32 -1.66
N GLY A 129 13.62 25.41 -2.89
CA GLY A 129 12.96 26.13 -3.98
C GLY A 129 11.77 25.35 -4.54
N ASN A 130 10.97 26.02 -5.37
CA ASN A 130 9.85 25.39 -6.06
C ASN A 130 10.34 24.53 -7.24
N MET A 131 9.60 23.47 -7.56
CA MET A 131 9.88 22.58 -8.68
C MET A 131 9.57 23.26 -10.01
N LYS A 132 10.57 23.34 -10.89
CA LYS A 132 10.46 23.95 -12.22
C LYS A 132 10.33 22.89 -13.32
N TYR A 133 11.01 21.77 -13.14
CA TYR A 133 11.08 20.67 -14.09
C TYR A 133 10.12 19.56 -13.64
N VAL A 134 8.90 19.60 -14.17
CA VAL A 134 7.82 18.66 -13.84
C VAL A 134 7.17 18.12 -15.12
N PRO A 135 6.49 16.96 -15.09
CA PRO A 135 5.81 16.40 -16.26
C PRO A 135 4.81 17.36 -16.91
N SER A 136 4.07 18.13 -16.11
CA SER A 136 3.07 19.11 -16.55
C SER A 136 3.66 20.41 -17.11
N SER A 137 4.98 20.63 -16.98
CA SER A 137 5.66 21.80 -17.56
C SER A 137 5.78 21.66 -19.08
N LEU A 138 5.90 22.79 -19.79
CA LEU A 138 6.04 22.84 -21.25
C LEU A 138 7.44 23.25 -21.70
N PHE A 139 7.77 22.94 -22.96
CA PHE A 139 9.06 23.26 -23.59
C PHE A 139 10.24 22.72 -22.78
N ASN A 140 11.28 23.53 -22.55
CA ASN A 140 12.53 23.08 -21.93
C ASN A 140 12.40 22.77 -20.44
N SER A 141 11.32 23.20 -19.77
CA SER A 141 11.03 22.80 -18.39
C SER A 141 10.15 21.54 -18.33
N ASN A 142 9.68 21.01 -19.47
CA ASN A 142 9.07 19.68 -19.50
C ASN A 142 10.10 18.63 -19.12
N LEU A 143 9.85 17.89 -18.04
CA LEU A 143 10.78 16.94 -17.46
C LEU A 143 11.33 15.93 -18.47
N MET A 144 10.45 15.26 -19.22
CA MET A 144 10.87 14.22 -20.16
C MET A 144 11.70 14.79 -21.31
N ARG A 145 11.34 15.98 -21.81
CA ARG A 145 12.13 16.67 -22.84
C ARG A 145 13.51 17.07 -22.30
N HIS A 146 13.56 17.61 -21.09
CA HIS A 146 14.79 18.04 -20.43
C HIS A 146 15.75 16.86 -20.24
N LEU A 147 15.26 15.74 -19.69
CA LEU A 147 16.02 14.50 -19.58
C LEU A 147 16.47 13.96 -20.94
N ARG A 148 15.63 14.02 -21.98
CA ARG A 148 15.99 13.58 -23.32
C ARG A 148 17.14 14.40 -23.92
N PHE A 149 17.24 15.70 -23.61
CA PHE A 149 18.37 16.50 -24.06
C PHE A 149 19.68 16.17 -23.33
N GLN A 150 19.60 15.83 -22.04
CA GLN A 150 20.76 15.41 -21.26
C GLN A 150 21.23 13.99 -21.63
N TYR A 151 20.29 13.09 -21.93
CA TYR A 151 20.54 11.69 -22.27
C TYR A 151 19.92 11.30 -23.62
N PRO A 152 20.51 11.74 -24.75
CA PRO A 152 19.90 11.59 -26.08
C PRO A 152 19.74 10.12 -26.50
N THR A 153 20.72 9.29 -26.16
CA THR A 153 20.80 7.87 -26.56
C THR A 153 20.35 6.90 -25.49
N GLU A 154 20.07 7.36 -24.27
CA GLU A 154 19.64 6.49 -23.18
C GLU A 154 18.18 6.08 -23.37
N ILE A 155 17.89 4.84 -23.00
CA ILE A 155 16.53 4.32 -22.93
C ILE A 155 16.12 4.37 -21.47
N PHE A 156 15.17 5.22 -21.13
CA PHE A 156 14.64 5.37 -19.78
C PHE A 156 13.12 5.44 -19.81
N GLY A 157 12.52 5.06 -18.69
CA GLY A 157 11.08 4.96 -18.51
C GLY A 157 10.41 6.29 -18.21
N SER A 158 9.12 6.21 -17.92
CA SER A 158 8.39 7.31 -17.30
C SER A 158 9.00 7.65 -15.93
N PRO A 159 8.97 8.92 -15.54
CA PRO A 159 9.45 9.34 -14.23
C PRO A 159 8.55 8.79 -13.13
N SER A 160 9.15 8.58 -11.97
CA SER A 160 8.53 8.27 -10.68
C SER A 160 8.80 9.44 -9.74
N PHE A 161 7.79 10.10 -9.21
CA PHE A 161 7.98 11.10 -8.16
C PHE A 161 8.29 10.40 -6.83
N GLU A 162 9.44 10.73 -6.24
CA GLU A 162 9.90 10.21 -4.95
C GLU A 162 10.41 11.36 -4.09
N ILE A 163 10.59 11.11 -2.80
CA ILE A 163 11.23 12.04 -1.87
C ILE A 163 12.33 11.29 -1.13
N ASP A 164 13.42 11.99 -0.80
CA ASP A 164 14.42 11.43 0.11
C ASP A 164 14.02 11.62 1.59
N GLU A 165 14.86 11.14 2.51
CA GLU A 165 14.63 11.21 3.96
C GLU A 165 14.47 12.65 4.49
N ASP A 166 15.08 13.63 3.83
CA ASP A 166 14.96 15.06 4.16
C ASP A 166 13.69 15.69 3.55
N GLY A 167 12.95 14.93 2.74
CA GLY A 167 11.77 15.40 2.01
C GLY A 167 12.11 16.19 0.74
N HIS A 168 13.35 16.11 0.24
CA HIS A 168 13.69 16.72 -1.04
C HIS A 168 13.05 15.92 -2.17
N PRO A 169 12.37 16.58 -3.13
CA PRO A 169 11.69 15.89 -4.21
C PRO A 169 12.68 15.42 -5.29
N TRP A 170 12.40 14.25 -5.86
CA TRP A 170 13.16 13.68 -6.96
C TRP A 170 12.22 13.07 -8.00
N TYR A 171 12.62 13.13 -9.26
CA TYR A 171 12.05 12.26 -10.28
C TYR A 171 13.05 11.18 -10.66
N VAL A 172 12.64 9.92 -10.48
CA VAL A 172 13.44 8.73 -10.72
C VAL A 172 12.94 8.04 -12.00
N CYS A 173 13.82 7.90 -12.98
CA CYS A 173 13.51 7.23 -14.26
C CYS A 173 14.37 5.98 -14.40
N SER A 174 13.78 4.79 -14.30
CA SER A 174 14.52 3.54 -14.57
C SER A 174 15.11 3.55 -15.97
N THR A 175 16.39 3.19 -16.10
CA THR A 175 17.06 3.01 -17.39
C THR A 175 17.00 1.55 -17.82
N TYR A 176 17.00 1.31 -19.13
CA TYR A 176 16.82 -0.02 -19.69
C TYR A 176 17.83 -0.34 -20.77
N SER A 177 18.00 -1.64 -20.99
CA SER A 177 18.57 -2.17 -22.20
C SER A 177 17.77 -3.39 -22.66
N TYR A 178 18.05 -3.84 -23.88
CA TYR A 178 17.37 -4.96 -24.50
C TYR A 178 18.40 -6.02 -24.85
N LYS A 179 18.09 -7.29 -24.56
CA LYS A 179 18.86 -8.39 -25.14
C LYS A 179 18.46 -8.52 -26.61
N LEU A 180 19.46 -8.56 -27.50
CA LEU A 180 19.34 -8.48 -28.96
C LEU A 180 18.34 -9.48 -29.57
N VAL A 181 18.09 -10.59 -28.87
CA VAL A 181 17.13 -11.62 -29.27
C VAL A 181 15.99 -11.65 -28.25
N GLY A 182 14.78 -11.29 -28.71
CA GLY A 182 13.52 -11.41 -27.98
C GLY A 182 13.00 -10.15 -27.26
N ASP A 183 13.46 -8.95 -27.61
CA ASP A 183 12.95 -7.68 -27.05
C ASP A 183 12.83 -7.66 -25.52
N LYS A 184 13.71 -8.43 -24.84
CA LYS A 184 13.70 -8.59 -23.39
C LYS A 184 14.24 -7.33 -22.74
N LYS A 185 13.32 -6.50 -22.26
CA LYS A 185 13.60 -5.30 -21.47
C LYS A 185 14.13 -5.71 -20.10
N TYR A 186 15.25 -5.13 -19.68
CA TYR A 186 15.77 -5.27 -18.31
C TYR A 186 16.29 -3.92 -17.82
N VAL A 187 16.21 -3.71 -16.51
CA VAL A 187 16.68 -2.49 -15.86
C VAL A 187 18.21 -2.49 -15.80
N THR A 188 18.83 -1.38 -16.19
CA THR A 188 20.28 -1.15 -16.10
C THR A 188 20.66 -0.21 -14.96
N GLY A 189 19.70 0.53 -14.43
CA GLY A 189 19.91 1.56 -13.42
C GLY A 189 18.75 2.55 -13.39
N ALA A 190 19.03 3.80 -13.01
CA ALA A 190 18.05 4.87 -13.01
C ALA A 190 18.71 6.25 -13.16
N ILE A 191 17.97 7.19 -13.73
CA ILE A 191 18.32 8.62 -13.77
C ILE A 191 17.51 9.33 -12.69
N PHE A 192 18.21 10.03 -11.81
CA PHE A 192 17.64 10.86 -10.76
C PHE A 192 17.71 12.30 -11.22
N MET A 193 16.58 13.00 -11.23
CA MET A 193 16.52 14.40 -11.60
C MET A 193 15.95 15.23 -10.47
N ASP A 194 16.69 16.27 -10.09
CA ASP A 194 16.21 17.28 -9.15
C ASP A 194 15.23 18.22 -9.90
N PRO A 195 13.93 18.26 -9.51
CA PRO A 195 12.93 19.08 -10.18
C PRO A 195 13.07 20.57 -9.92
N ILE A 196 13.84 20.99 -8.93
CA ILE A 196 14.09 22.40 -8.58
C ILE A 196 15.21 22.96 -9.45
N THR A 197 16.33 22.23 -9.58
CA THR A 197 17.53 22.67 -10.30
C THR A 197 17.56 22.22 -11.76
N GLY A 198 16.93 21.08 -12.07
CA GLY A 198 17.02 20.40 -13.37
C GLY A 198 18.34 19.65 -13.58
N GLU A 199 19.17 19.54 -12.55
CA GLU A 199 20.34 18.66 -12.58
C GLU A 199 19.91 17.21 -12.50
N SER A 200 20.68 16.32 -13.13
CA SER A 200 20.40 14.90 -13.08
C SER A 200 21.67 14.06 -12.98
N THR A 201 21.53 12.90 -12.36
CA THR A 201 22.60 11.91 -12.22
C THR A 201 22.08 10.53 -12.61
N LYS A 202 22.82 9.85 -13.49
CA LYS A 202 22.56 8.45 -13.84
C LYS A 202 23.34 7.53 -12.90
N TYR A 203 22.65 6.56 -12.33
CA TYR A 203 23.21 5.49 -11.50
C TYR A 203 23.00 4.14 -12.16
N ASP A 204 23.98 3.24 -12.03
CA ASP A 204 23.76 1.81 -12.25
C ASP A 204 23.01 1.22 -11.04
N VAL A 205 22.31 0.09 -11.22
CA VAL A 205 21.47 -0.54 -10.16
C VAL A 205 22.18 -0.65 -8.80
N LYS A 206 23.46 -1.03 -8.78
CA LYS A 206 24.23 -1.25 -7.54
C LYS A 206 24.67 0.04 -6.83
N SER A 207 24.53 1.18 -7.50
CA SER A 207 24.99 2.48 -7.04
C SER A 207 23.84 3.43 -6.73
N VAL A 208 22.60 2.95 -6.87
CA VAL A 208 21.41 3.72 -6.53
C VAL A 208 21.43 4.06 -5.03
N PRO A 209 21.08 5.31 -4.64
CA PRO A 209 20.91 5.68 -3.24
C PRO A 209 19.93 4.78 -2.49
N THR A 210 20.18 4.54 -1.20
CA THR A 210 19.37 3.63 -0.38
C THR A 210 17.97 4.16 -0.06
N TRP A 211 17.75 5.48 -0.12
CA TRP A 211 16.45 6.09 0.13
C TRP A 211 15.44 5.89 -1.02
N ALA A 212 15.91 5.47 -2.21
CA ALA A 212 15.09 5.45 -3.41
C ALA A 212 14.46 4.08 -3.63
N ASP A 213 13.14 3.98 -3.70
CA ASP A 213 12.46 2.70 -3.66
C ASP A 213 12.20 2.10 -5.03
N ARG A 214 11.83 2.91 -6.01
CA ARG A 214 11.19 2.41 -7.24
C ARG A 214 12.13 2.42 -8.44
N ILE A 215 13.13 1.55 -8.41
CA ILE A 215 14.08 1.36 -9.52
C ILE A 215 13.55 0.37 -10.55
N PHE A 216 12.89 -0.68 -10.08
CA PHE A 216 12.24 -1.71 -10.89
C PHE A 216 10.74 -1.45 -10.90
N PRO A 217 10.15 -0.98 -12.01
CA PRO A 217 8.72 -0.69 -12.04
C PRO A 217 7.88 -1.94 -11.85
N GLU A 218 6.74 -1.79 -11.18
CA GLU A 218 5.83 -2.86 -10.78
C GLU A 218 5.35 -3.67 -11.99
N ALA A 219 4.98 -2.98 -13.08
CA ALA A 219 4.53 -3.62 -14.30
C ALA A 219 5.60 -4.56 -14.90
N LEU A 220 6.88 -4.20 -14.79
CA LEU A 220 7.98 -5.04 -15.26
C LEU A 220 8.20 -6.23 -14.32
N VAL A 221 8.13 -6.01 -13.01
CA VAL A 221 8.27 -7.06 -11.99
C VAL A 221 7.14 -8.08 -12.12
N VAL A 222 5.89 -7.65 -12.27
CA VAL A 222 4.73 -8.53 -12.47
C VAL A 222 4.87 -9.33 -13.78
N GLU A 223 5.35 -8.70 -14.86
CA GLU A 223 5.66 -9.41 -16.10
C GLU A 223 6.73 -10.50 -15.88
N GLU A 224 7.78 -10.20 -15.12
CA GLU A 224 8.86 -11.13 -14.80
C GLU A 224 8.40 -12.31 -13.95
N ILE A 225 7.54 -12.07 -12.97
CA ILE A 225 6.92 -13.12 -12.17
C ILE A 225 6.04 -14.02 -13.05
N GLY A 226 5.25 -13.42 -13.95
CA GLY A 226 4.42 -14.16 -14.91
C GLY A 226 5.26 -15.00 -15.87
N ASP A 227 6.35 -14.46 -16.38
CA ASP A 227 7.30 -15.18 -17.24
C ASP A 227 8.00 -16.31 -16.49
N TYR A 228 8.46 -16.06 -15.26
CA TYR A 228 9.01 -17.08 -14.36
C TYR A 228 8.03 -18.24 -14.18
N GLY A 229 6.80 -17.94 -13.79
CA GLY A 229 5.79 -18.93 -13.47
C GLY A 229 5.29 -19.74 -14.66
N SER A 230 5.12 -19.09 -15.81
CA SER A 230 4.56 -19.71 -17.01
C SER A 230 5.60 -20.42 -17.88
N LEU A 231 6.82 -19.88 -17.97
CA LEU A 231 7.81 -20.33 -18.95
C LEU A 231 8.94 -21.20 -18.35
N GLN A 232 9.00 -21.39 -17.03
CA GLN A 232 10.05 -22.21 -16.37
C GLN A 232 10.21 -23.62 -16.95
N ASN A 233 9.09 -24.24 -17.34
CA ASN A 233 9.03 -25.58 -17.94
C ASN A 233 8.95 -25.56 -19.48
N GLY A 234 9.23 -24.43 -20.10
CA GLY A 234 9.23 -24.23 -21.54
C GLY A 234 7.89 -23.80 -22.13
N PHE A 235 7.94 -23.18 -23.32
CA PHE A 235 6.79 -22.57 -23.98
C PHE A 235 5.62 -23.53 -24.26
N PHE A 236 5.87 -24.75 -24.73
CA PHE A 236 4.79 -25.69 -24.99
C PHE A 236 4.09 -26.17 -23.71
N ASN A 237 4.83 -26.24 -22.59
CA ASN A 237 4.21 -26.55 -21.30
C ASN A 237 3.30 -25.43 -20.82
N SER A 238 3.59 -24.16 -21.13
CA SER A 238 2.77 -23.03 -20.66
C SER A 238 1.34 -23.04 -21.23
N PHE A 239 1.12 -23.67 -22.40
CA PHE A 239 -0.19 -23.70 -23.07
C PHE A 239 -0.82 -25.09 -23.20
N ILE A 240 -0.02 -26.16 -23.36
CA ILE A 240 -0.54 -27.50 -23.64
C ILE A 240 -0.51 -28.38 -22.39
N GLY A 241 0.64 -28.44 -21.73
CA GLY A 241 0.86 -29.35 -20.61
C GLY A 241 0.38 -28.80 -19.27
N GLN A 242 0.53 -27.48 -19.08
CA GLN A 242 0.24 -26.71 -17.87
C GLN A 242 0.75 -27.34 -16.57
N LYS A 243 1.80 -28.17 -16.65
CA LYS A 243 2.38 -28.84 -15.48
C LYS A 243 3.26 -27.87 -14.71
N GLY A 244 2.92 -27.63 -13.44
CA GLY A 244 3.66 -26.70 -12.57
C GLY A 244 3.67 -25.27 -13.09
N VAL A 245 2.66 -24.87 -13.88
CA VAL A 245 2.51 -23.51 -14.35
C VAL A 245 1.79 -22.71 -13.27
N ILE A 246 2.44 -21.61 -12.88
CA ILE A 246 1.92 -20.68 -11.88
C ILE A 246 1.79 -19.28 -12.50
N ALA A 247 0.90 -18.47 -11.94
CA ALA A 247 0.69 -17.09 -12.35
C ALA A 247 0.61 -16.19 -11.11
N PRO A 248 1.08 -14.92 -11.19
CA PRO A 248 0.78 -13.94 -10.16
C PRO A 248 -0.74 -13.76 -10.04
N SER A 249 -1.21 -13.42 -8.83
CA SER A 249 -2.58 -13.02 -8.58
C SER A 249 -2.97 -11.78 -9.40
N SER A 250 -4.27 -11.47 -9.44
CA SER A 250 -4.82 -10.34 -10.22
C SER A 250 -4.36 -8.96 -9.73
N GLY A 251 -3.88 -8.87 -8.50
CA GLY A 251 -3.40 -7.66 -7.87
C GLY A 251 -2.10 -7.87 -7.10
N TYR A 252 -1.58 -6.79 -6.56
CA TYR A 252 -0.40 -6.76 -5.70
C TYR A 252 -0.57 -5.68 -4.63
N ASN A 253 0.24 -5.76 -3.57
CA ASN A 253 0.34 -4.74 -2.53
C ASN A 253 1.83 -4.49 -2.19
N TYR A 254 2.11 -3.71 -1.14
CA TYR A 254 3.44 -3.30 -0.75
C TYR A 254 3.70 -3.49 0.74
N ILE A 255 4.93 -3.84 1.08
CA ILE A 255 5.41 -3.98 2.45
C ILE A 255 6.73 -3.21 2.57
N GLU A 256 6.91 -2.44 3.64
CA GLU A 256 8.23 -1.91 3.98
C GLU A 256 9.03 -3.00 4.71
N LYS A 257 10.23 -3.28 4.21
CA LYS A 257 11.17 -4.19 4.83
C LYS A 257 12.61 -3.71 4.60
N ASP A 258 13.33 -3.55 5.70
CA ASP A 258 14.73 -3.11 5.74
C ASP A 258 14.98 -1.75 5.08
N GLY A 259 14.02 -0.83 5.19
CA GLY A 259 14.07 0.50 4.62
C GLY A 259 13.69 0.57 3.14
N ASP A 260 13.33 -0.56 2.52
CA ASP A 260 12.91 -0.65 1.12
C ASP A 260 11.44 -1.05 0.99
N ILE A 261 10.82 -0.64 -0.11
CA ILE A 261 9.52 -1.16 -0.54
C ILE A 261 9.66 -2.46 -1.32
N TRP A 262 8.92 -3.47 -0.85
CA TRP A 262 8.76 -4.76 -1.50
C TRP A 262 7.37 -4.89 -2.09
N LEU A 263 7.29 -5.27 -3.36
CA LEU A 263 6.05 -5.66 -4.02
C LEU A 263 5.67 -7.07 -3.55
N TYR A 264 4.44 -7.21 -3.10
CA TYR A 264 3.81 -8.45 -2.67
C TYR A 264 2.76 -8.89 -3.69
N THR A 265 2.82 -10.14 -4.15
CA THR A 265 1.74 -10.76 -4.93
C THR A 265 1.59 -12.24 -4.60
N GLY A 266 0.35 -12.71 -4.52
CA GLY A 266 0.05 -14.15 -4.49
C GLY A 266 0.44 -14.86 -5.77
N VAL A 267 0.48 -16.18 -5.70
CA VAL A 267 0.82 -17.07 -6.80
C VAL A 267 -0.17 -18.22 -6.86
N THR A 268 -0.91 -18.31 -7.95
CA THR A 268 -1.94 -19.34 -8.15
C THR A 268 -1.50 -20.38 -9.18
N SER A 269 -2.06 -21.59 -9.09
CA SER A 269 -1.94 -22.57 -10.18
C SER A 269 -2.86 -22.19 -11.34
N VAL A 270 -2.40 -22.38 -12.58
CA VAL A 270 -3.24 -22.20 -13.79
C VAL A 270 -4.18 -23.39 -14.04
N ASN A 271 -4.00 -24.50 -13.31
CA ASN A 271 -4.88 -25.68 -13.40
C ASN A 271 -6.15 -25.52 -12.55
N ALA A 272 -7.13 -26.42 -12.74
CA ALA A 272 -8.51 -26.33 -12.24
C ALA A 272 -8.69 -26.11 -10.73
N ASP A 273 -7.66 -26.34 -9.91
CA ASP A 273 -7.64 -26.02 -8.48
C ASP A 273 -6.95 -24.66 -8.30
N GLN A 274 -7.70 -23.56 -8.43
CA GLN A 274 -7.28 -22.18 -8.14
C GLN A 274 -6.99 -22.00 -6.63
N SER A 275 -6.05 -22.76 -6.12
CA SER A 275 -5.52 -22.63 -4.77
C SER A 275 -4.33 -21.68 -4.80
N ASN A 276 -4.21 -20.84 -3.76
CA ASN A 276 -2.99 -20.09 -3.57
C ASN A 276 -1.87 -21.06 -3.21
N LEU A 277 -0.77 -21.00 -3.94
CA LEU A 277 0.42 -21.82 -3.72
C LEU A 277 1.42 -21.12 -2.80
N GLY A 278 1.18 -19.85 -2.48
CA GLY A 278 2.10 -18.98 -1.76
C GLY A 278 2.24 -17.64 -2.44
N PHE A 279 3.24 -16.86 -2.05
CA PHE A 279 3.39 -15.48 -2.50
C PHE A 279 4.84 -15.18 -2.83
N ILE A 280 5.01 -14.14 -3.64
CA ILE A 280 6.31 -13.62 -4.05
C ILE A 280 6.43 -12.19 -3.54
N LEU A 281 7.57 -11.90 -2.92
CA LEU A 281 8.02 -10.58 -2.51
C LEU A 281 9.15 -10.17 -3.45
N VAL A 282 9.12 -8.96 -3.99
CA VAL A 282 10.22 -8.43 -4.82
C VAL A 282 10.60 -7.04 -4.35
N ASN A 283 11.86 -6.85 -3.97
CA ASN A 283 12.40 -5.55 -3.62
C ASN A 283 12.48 -4.67 -4.87
N LEU A 284 11.81 -3.52 -4.85
CA LEU A 284 11.72 -2.64 -6.02
C LEU A 284 12.98 -1.81 -6.27
N ARG A 285 13.95 -1.79 -5.34
CA ARG A 285 15.26 -1.15 -5.50
C ARG A 285 16.33 -2.13 -5.95
N THR A 286 16.41 -3.29 -5.31
CA THR A 286 17.52 -4.26 -5.49
C THR A 286 17.20 -5.42 -6.43
N HIS A 287 15.92 -5.66 -6.74
CA HIS A 287 15.41 -6.81 -7.49
C HIS A 287 15.58 -8.17 -6.79
N GLU A 288 15.89 -8.16 -5.50
CA GLU A 288 15.83 -9.37 -4.67
C GLU A 288 14.40 -9.91 -4.66
N ALA A 289 14.24 -11.21 -4.85
CA ALA A 289 12.93 -11.84 -4.93
C ALA A 289 12.85 -13.10 -4.06
N LEU A 290 11.84 -13.14 -3.20
CA LEU A 290 11.59 -14.23 -2.26
C LEU A 290 10.25 -14.87 -2.57
N ARG A 291 10.17 -16.19 -2.48
CA ARG A 291 8.91 -16.94 -2.54
C ARG A 291 8.69 -17.64 -1.21
N ILE A 292 7.50 -17.48 -0.69
CA ILE A 292 7.06 -18.18 0.51
C ILE A 292 5.90 -19.08 0.13
N ASP A 293 6.08 -20.38 0.33
CA ASP A 293 5.02 -21.36 0.13
C ASP A 293 4.08 -21.32 1.34
N ALA A 294 2.87 -20.80 1.11
CA ALA A 294 1.80 -20.71 2.09
C ALA A 294 0.51 -21.18 1.41
N PRO A 295 0.29 -22.50 1.29
CA PRO A 295 -0.89 -23.03 0.64
C PRO A 295 -2.14 -22.63 1.42
N GLY A 296 -3.16 -22.16 0.70
CA GLY A 296 -4.36 -21.64 1.33
C GLY A 296 -5.35 -21.02 0.35
N ALA A 297 -6.25 -20.21 0.90
CA ALA A 297 -7.15 -19.38 0.13
C ALA A 297 -6.36 -18.34 -0.69
N ASP A 298 -6.83 -18.05 -1.91
CA ASP A 298 -6.33 -16.91 -2.66
C ASP A 298 -6.87 -15.58 -2.13
N GLU A 299 -6.25 -14.49 -2.57
CA GLU A 299 -6.62 -13.15 -2.13
C GLU A 299 -8.08 -12.81 -2.45
N THR A 300 -8.61 -13.30 -3.58
CA THR A 300 -9.99 -13.04 -4.00
C THR A 300 -10.99 -13.73 -3.07
N SER A 301 -10.69 -14.96 -2.67
CA SER A 301 -11.50 -15.72 -1.72
C SER A 301 -11.47 -15.07 -0.34
N ALA A 302 -10.30 -14.62 0.11
CA ALA A 302 -10.17 -13.91 1.37
C ALA A 302 -10.93 -12.58 1.37
N MET A 303 -10.85 -11.80 0.29
CA MET A 303 -11.64 -10.58 0.09
C MET A 303 -13.13 -10.87 0.22
N LYS A 304 -13.63 -11.88 -0.49
CA LYS A 304 -15.04 -12.26 -0.43
C LYS A 304 -15.48 -12.69 0.95
N SER A 305 -14.65 -13.47 1.67
CA SER A 305 -14.95 -13.86 3.05
C SER A 305 -15.04 -12.65 4.00
N ALA A 306 -14.18 -11.65 3.81
CA ALA A 306 -14.27 -10.40 4.56
C ALA A 306 -15.54 -9.60 4.22
N GLU A 307 -15.90 -9.52 2.93
CA GLU A 307 -17.11 -8.84 2.44
C GLU A 307 -18.40 -9.50 2.93
N ASP A 308 -18.44 -10.84 3.00
CA ASP A 308 -19.60 -11.59 3.50
C ASP A 308 -19.91 -11.26 4.98
N GLU A 309 -18.89 -11.00 5.82
CA GLU A 309 -19.06 -10.57 7.22
C GLU A 309 -19.65 -9.16 7.37
N VAL A 310 -19.49 -8.31 6.36
CA VAL A 310 -19.96 -6.92 6.35
C VAL A 310 -21.00 -6.66 5.25
N GLN A 311 -21.66 -7.72 4.78
CA GLN A 311 -22.61 -7.65 3.66
C GLN A 311 -23.73 -6.65 3.90
N ASN A 312 -24.14 -6.46 5.16
CA ASN A 312 -25.16 -5.49 5.56
C ASN A 312 -24.77 -4.02 5.32
N TYR A 313 -23.46 -3.74 5.22
CA TYR A 313 -22.94 -2.40 4.94
C TYR A 313 -22.65 -2.15 3.47
N GLY A 314 -22.52 -3.20 2.65
CA GLY A 314 -22.10 -3.10 1.25
C GLY A 314 -20.68 -2.55 1.10
N TYR A 315 -19.78 -2.90 2.03
CA TYR A 315 -18.38 -2.51 1.94
C TYR A 315 -17.61 -3.49 1.03
N GLU A 316 -16.66 -2.95 0.28
CA GLU A 316 -15.79 -3.72 -0.61
C GLU A 316 -14.40 -3.88 0.04
N ALA A 317 -13.78 -5.04 -0.16
CA ALA A 317 -12.44 -5.29 0.32
C ALA A 317 -11.38 -4.71 -0.63
N THR A 318 -10.30 -4.20 -0.06
CA THR A 318 -9.08 -3.87 -0.80
C THR A 318 -8.26 -5.14 -1.04
N PHE A 319 -7.35 -5.09 -2.00
CA PHE A 319 -6.43 -6.21 -2.22
C PHE A 319 -5.61 -6.47 -0.94
N PRO A 320 -5.65 -7.69 -0.37
CA PRO A 320 -5.06 -7.97 0.92
C PRO A 320 -3.54 -8.06 0.85
N VAL A 321 -2.93 -7.94 2.02
CA VAL A 321 -1.52 -8.26 2.24
C VAL A 321 -1.43 -9.43 3.21
N LEU A 322 -0.59 -10.42 2.90
CA LEU A 322 -0.38 -11.54 3.83
C LEU A 322 0.61 -11.13 4.90
N VAL A 323 0.19 -11.25 6.14
CA VAL A 323 0.97 -10.89 7.32
C VAL A 323 1.08 -12.06 8.28
N ASN A 324 2.11 -12.04 9.12
CA ASN A 324 2.28 -13.02 10.19
C ASN A 324 1.55 -12.56 11.46
N VAL A 325 0.50 -13.29 11.84
CA VAL A 325 -0.20 -13.11 13.11
C VAL A 325 0.07 -14.32 13.99
N ASN A 326 0.88 -14.17 15.04
CA ASN A 326 1.21 -15.24 15.98
C ASN A 326 1.70 -16.55 15.30
N GLY A 327 2.61 -16.42 14.33
CA GLY A 327 3.17 -17.54 13.58
C GLY A 327 2.26 -18.10 12.48
N ARG A 328 1.15 -17.42 12.16
CA ARG A 328 0.16 -17.89 11.18
C ARG A 328 -0.03 -16.91 10.02
N PRO A 329 -0.06 -17.42 8.77
CA PRO A 329 -0.38 -16.61 7.60
C PRO A 329 -1.82 -16.10 7.67
N THR A 330 -1.97 -14.78 7.66
CA THR A 330 -3.25 -14.09 7.80
C THR A 330 -3.32 -12.98 6.77
N TYR A 331 -4.40 -12.90 6.00
CA TYR A 331 -4.65 -11.77 5.12
C TYR A 331 -5.14 -10.59 5.93
N LEU A 332 -4.47 -9.45 5.83
CA LEU A 332 -4.92 -8.16 6.32
C LEU A 332 -5.44 -7.33 5.15
N MET A 333 -6.62 -6.74 5.31
CA MET A 333 -7.20 -5.86 4.30
C MET A 333 -8.02 -4.74 4.93
N SER A 334 -8.32 -3.76 4.11
CA SER A 334 -9.23 -2.67 4.41
C SER A 334 -10.58 -2.93 3.76
N LEU A 335 -11.64 -2.47 4.42
CA LEU A 335 -13.01 -2.50 3.93
C LEU A 335 -13.47 -1.05 3.74
N ARG A 336 -13.85 -0.71 2.52
CA ARG A 336 -14.22 0.64 2.12
C ARG A 336 -15.69 0.70 1.70
N SER A 337 -16.37 1.80 2.02
CA SER A 337 -17.70 2.04 1.46
C SER A 337 -17.58 2.45 0.00
N GLU A 338 -18.28 1.76 -0.89
CA GLU A 338 -18.49 2.25 -2.26
C GLU A 338 -19.34 3.53 -2.18
N ALA A 339 -18.86 4.62 -2.80
CA ALA A 339 -19.56 5.89 -2.81
C ALA A 339 -19.67 6.45 -4.24
N GLY A 340 -20.22 5.65 -5.17
CA GLY A 340 -20.49 6.10 -6.54
C GLY A 340 -19.29 6.78 -7.22
N GLU A 341 -19.51 7.91 -7.90
CA GLU A 341 -18.47 8.71 -8.58
C GLU A 341 -17.46 9.40 -7.62
N SER A 342 -17.56 9.19 -6.30
CA SER A 342 -16.70 9.81 -5.29
C SER A 342 -15.95 8.77 -4.45
N LYS A 343 -14.67 8.58 -4.75
CA LYS A 343 -13.56 8.45 -3.79
C LYS A 343 -13.86 7.64 -2.51
N SER A 344 -13.54 6.35 -2.58
CA SER A 344 -13.72 5.34 -1.54
C SER A 344 -13.17 5.76 -0.17
N VAL A 345 -13.99 5.57 0.87
CA VAL A 345 -13.63 5.90 2.26
C VAL A 345 -13.42 4.63 3.04
N LEU A 346 -12.26 4.50 3.69
CA LEU A 346 -11.95 3.42 4.63
C LEU A 346 -12.96 3.42 5.80
N LYS A 347 -13.55 2.26 6.10
CA LYS A 347 -14.56 2.11 7.17
C LYS A 347 -14.19 1.07 8.22
N MET A 348 -13.62 -0.05 7.78
CA MET A 348 -13.25 -1.16 8.67
C MET A 348 -11.93 -1.78 8.21
N TYR A 349 -11.32 -2.53 9.11
CA TYR A 349 -10.22 -3.44 8.80
C TYR A 349 -10.72 -4.87 8.94
N ALA A 350 -10.16 -5.80 8.16
CA ALA A 350 -10.47 -7.21 8.23
C ALA A 350 -9.21 -8.06 8.25
N MET A 351 -9.26 -9.15 9.00
CA MET A 351 -8.27 -10.23 8.93
C MET A 351 -8.97 -11.55 8.60
N VAL A 352 -8.34 -12.34 7.73
CA VAL A 352 -8.82 -13.66 7.31
C VAL A 352 -7.67 -14.66 7.43
N ASP A 353 -7.89 -15.79 8.09
CA ASP A 353 -6.88 -16.85 8.16
C ASP A 353 -6.63 -17.42 6.76
N ALA A 354 -5.37 -17.49 6.33
CA ALA A 354 -5.07 -17.93 4.98
C ALA A 354 -5.31 -19.44 4.78
N THR A 355 -5.26 -20.25 5.84
CA THR A 355 -5.50 -21.70 5.79
C THR A 355 -6.98 -22.04 5.96
N ASP A 356 -7.68 -21.33 6.84
CA ASP A 356 -9.09 -21.53 7.18
C ASP A 356 -9.88 -20.21 7.02
N TYR A 357 -10.21 -19.87 5.77
CA TYR A 357 -10.83 -18.60 5.38
C TYR A 357 -12.24 -18.38 5.95
N GLN A 358 -12.82 -19.37 6.66
CA GLN A 358 -14.03 -19.18 7.45
C GLN A 358 -13.76 -18.40 8.74
N LYS A 359 -12.49 -18.31 9.17
CA LYS A 359 -12.06 -17.49 10.30
C LYS A 359 -11.79 -16.08 9.82
N VAL A 360 -12.80 -15.24 10.02
CA VAL A 360 -12.78 -13.84 9.67
C VAL A 360 -13.00 -13.00 10.92
N THR A 361 -12.27 -11.90 11.05
CA THR A 361 -12.56 -10.85 12.03
C THR A 361 -12.59 -9.51 11.32
N THR A 362 -13.49 -8.63 11.76
CA THR A 362 -13.59 -7.26 11.27
C THR A 362 -13.70 -6.31 12.45
N VAL A 363 -13.08 -5.14 12.34
CA VAL A 363 -13.19 -4.05 13.33
C VAL A 363 -13.35 -2.73 12.62
N SER A 364 -14.08 -1.78 13.20
CA SER A 364 -14.12 -0.43 12.66
C SER A 364 -12.75 0.26 12.81
N VAL A 365 -12.46 1.21 11.93
CA VAL A 365 -11.16 1.93 11.91
C VAL A 365 -10.80 2.50 13.27
N ASP A 366 -11.79 2.98 14.00
CA ASP A 366 -11.60 3.62 15.30
C ASP A 366 -11.29 2.61 16.43
N GLN A 367 -11.61 1.32 16.26
CA GLN A 367 -11.20 0.28 17.21
C GLN A 367 -9.72 -0.09 17.04
N GLY A 368 -9.21 0.03 15.82
CA GLY A 368 -7.79 -0.10 15.49
C GLY A 368 -7.29 -1.53 15.30
N LEU A 369 -6.15 -1.65 14.63
CA LEU A 369 -5.56 -2.92 14.17
C LEU A 369 -5.11 -3.85 15.29
N ASN A 370 -4.75 -3.32 16.47
CA ASN A 370 -4.38 -4.14 17.62
C ASN A 370 -5.56 -4.96 18.16
N VAL A 371 -6.77 -4.37 18.13
CA VAL A 371 -8.00 -5.09 18.50
C VAL A 371 -8.29 -6.18 17.48
N LEU A 372 -8.17 -5.87 16.18
CA LEU A 372 -8.30 -6.84 15.08
C LEU A 372 -7.34 -8.03 15.26
N LYS A 373 -6.06 -7.75 15.50
CA LYS A 373 -5.03 -8.78 15.72
C LYS A 373 -5.38 -9.70 16.89
N LYS A 374 -5.79 -9.14 18.03
CA LYS A 374 -6.21 -9.91 19.20
C LYS A 374 -7.42 -10.81 18.89
N GLN A 375 -8.42 -10.29 18.16
CA GLN A 375 -9.58 -11.07 17.73
C GLN A 375 -9.19 -12.21 16.79
N MET A 376 -8.30 -11.94 15.83
CA MET A 376 -7.79 -12.94 14.89
C MET A 376 -7.10 -14.10 15.63
N ILE A 377 -6.20 -13.78 16.57
CA ILE A 377 -5.49 -14.79 17.37
C ILE A 377 -6.49 -15.69 18.13
N ALA A 378 -7.54 -15.11 18.70
CA ALA A 378 -8.56 -15.85 19.44
C ALA A 378 -9.30 -16.86 18.56
N ILE A 379 -9.69 -16.49 17.34
CA ILE A 379 -10.41 -17.39 16.42
C ILE A 379 -9.49 -18.43 15.75
N GLN A 380 -8.21 -18.10 15.51
CA GLN A 380 -7.24 -19.04 14.94
C GLN A 380 -6.96 -20.24 15.84
N GLY A 381 -6.97 -20.06 17.16
CA GLY A 381 -6.61 -21.05 18.18
C GLY A 381 -7.70 -22.06 18.59
N GLY A 382 -8.79 -22.21 17.84
CA GLY A 382 -10.00 -22.93 18.28
C GLY A 382 -9.79 -24.35 18.88
N SER A 383 -10.16 -24.50 20.17
CA SER A 383 -10.75 -25.66 20.88
C SER A 383 -10.31 -25.85 22.36
N ASP A 384 -9.63 -24.88 22.98
CA ASP A 384 -9.50 -24.83 24.47
C ASP A 384 -9.50 -23.42 25.08
N ASN A 385 -9.73 -22.39 24.26
CA ASN A 385 -10.01 -21.04 24.74
C ASN A 385 -11.29 -20.55 24.06
N THR A 386 -12.42 -20.72 24.73
CA THR A 386 -13.55 -19.79 24.61
C THR A 386 -13.09 -18.44 25.14
N ALA A 387 -12.19 -17.78 24.42
CA ALA A 387 -12.08 -16.36 24.45
C ALA A 387 -13.03 -15.85 23.35
N SER A 388 -14.34 -15.86 23.65
CA SER A 388 -15.07 -14.61 23.41
C SER A 388 -14.13 -13.53 23.95
N LEU A 389 -13.85 -12.45 23.20
CA LEU A 389 -13.17 -11.26 23.73
C LEU A 389 -13.45 -11.24 25.23
N ALA A 390 -12.44 -11.48 26.08
CA ALA A 390 -12.68 -11.54 27.50
C ALA A 390 -12.97 -10.10 27.88
N THR A 391 -14.22 -9.71 27.61
CA THR A 391 -14.74 -8.43 27.92
C THR A 391 -14.89 -8.50 29.41
N GLU A 392 -14.02 -7.78 30.10
CA GLU A 392 -14.13 -7.71 31.52
C GLU A 392 -15.34 -6.84 31.82
N LYS A 393 -16.24 -7.38 32.65
CA LYS A 393 -17.32 -6.60 33.23
C LYS A 393 -16.83 -6.05 34.54
N LYS A 394 -16.76 -4.72 34.61
CA LYS A 394 -16.35 -4.01 35.83
C LYS A 394 -17.35 -2.90 36.11
N GLN A 395 -17.81 -2.84 37.35
CA GLN A 395 -18.50 -1.67 37.84
C GLN A 395 -17.43 -0.62 38.19
N ILE A 396 -17.56 0.57 37.62
CA ILE A 396 -16.65 1.68 37.85
C ILE A 396 -17.43 2.91 38.31
N THR A 397 -16.78 3.74 39.11
CA THR A 397 -17.21 5.12 39.37
C THR A 397 -16.45 6.03 38.41
N VAL A 398 -17.15 6.86 37.65
CA VAL A 398 -16.53 7.81 36.71
C VAL A 398 -15.91 8.98 37.48
N MET A 399 -14.59 9.16 37.40
CA MET A 399 -13.87 10.21 38.14
C MET A 399 -13.48 11.43 37.30
N ASP A 400 -13.31 11.26 36.00
CA ASP A 400 -12.98 12.30 35.02
C ASP A 400 -13.69 11.91 33.74
N LEU A 401 -14.43 12.84 33.12
CA LEU A 401 -15.15 12.61 31.89
C LEU A 401 -14.82 13.70 30.86
N ARG A 402 -14.40 13.29 29.68
CA ARG A 402 -14.12 14.19 28.55
C ARG A 402 -14.84 13.73 27.30
N GLN A 403 -15.43 14.68 26.60
CA GLN A 403 -16.00 14.46 25.29
C GLN A 403 -15.11 15.11 24.24
N VAL A 404 -14.75 14.35 23.21
CA VAL A 404 -13.99 14.84 22.06
C VAL A 404 -14.82 14.59 20.82
N ILE A 405 -15.05 15.65 20.05
CA ILE A 405 -15.68 15.55 18.74
C ILE A 405 -14.56 15.34 17.72
N ASN A 406 -14.55 14.18 17.07
CA ASN A 406 -13.62 13.87 16.00
C ASN A 406 -14.42 13.51 14.73
N GLU A 407 -14.25 14.29 13.68
CA GLU A 407 -14.92 14.10 12.38
C GLU A 407 -16.45 13.90 12.46
N GLY A 408 -17.11 14.59 13.40
CA GLY A 408 -18.56 14.51 13.60
C GLY A 408 -19.03 13.38 14.54
N ASN A 409 -18.12 12.52 15.02
CA ASN A 409 -18.40 11.53 16.05
C ASN A 409 -18.05 12.07 17.44
N THR A 410 -18.93 11.88 18.41
CA THR A 410 -18.65 12.18 19.82
C THR A 410 -18.00 10.96 20.49
N ILE A 411 -16.79 11.15 21.01
CA ILE A 411 -16.03 10.12 21.72
C ILE A 411 -15.98 10.50 23.20
N TYR A 412 -16.36 9.56 24.06
CA TYR A 412 -16.32 9.67 25.50
C TYR A 412 -15.02 9.04 26.00
N TYR A 413 -14.25 9.80 26.76
CA TYR A 413 -13.09 9.34 27.51
C TYR A 413 -13.39 9.48 28.98
N PHE A 414 -13.22 8.41 29.74
CA PHE A 414 -13.41 8.47 31.19
C PHE A 414 -12.38 7.68 31.97
N LYS A 415 -12.21 8.04 33.23
CA LYS A 415 -11.31 7.36 34.17
C LYS A 415 -12.08 6.79 35.35
N ASP A 416 -11.63 5.65 35.85
CA ASP A 416 -12.11 5.12 37.13
C ASP A 416 -11.27 5.62 38.33
N GLU A 417 -11.68 5.22 39.54
CA GLU A 417 -10.99 5.53 40.81
C GLU A 417 -9.55 5.03 40.89
N GLN A 418 -9.20 4.01 40.09
CA GLN A 418 -7.87 3.40 40.05
C GLN A 418 -6.98 4.08 38.99
N GLY A 419 -7.53 5.05 38.25
CA GLY A 419 -6.83 5.75 37.18
C GLY A 419 -6.83 5.00 35.84
N ASN A 420 -7.56 3.88 35.72
CA ASN A 420 -7.70 3.16 34.46
C ASN A 420 -8.48 4.04 33.48
N ARG A 421 -8.02 4.07 32.23
CA ARG A 421 -8.59 4.94 31.19
C ARG A 421 -9.44 4.12 30.25
N TYR A 422 -10.60 4.67 29.94
CA TYR A 422 -11.60 4.05 29.08
C TYR A 422 -11.96 5.00 27.95
N ARG A 423 -12.28 4.40 26.80
CA ARG A 423 -12.82 5.10 25.63
C ARG A 423 -14.08 4.39 25.14
N MET A 424 -15.10 5.17 24.79
CA MET A 424 -16.33 4.69 24.16
C MET A 424 -16.80 5.70 23.12
N ASN A 425 -17.19 5.24 21.93
CA ASN A 425 -17.90 6.11 20.99
C ASN A 425 -19.36 6.25 21.38
N PHE A 426 -19.95 7.40 21.07
CA PHE A 426 -21.39 7.53 21.11
C PHE A 426 -22.06 6.47 20.22
N SER A 427 -23.06 5.80 20.79
CA SER A 427 -23.91 4.86 20.08
C SER A 427 -25.34 5.08 20.55
N VAL A 428 -26.28 5.11 19.59
CA VAL A 428 -27.72 5.28 19.86
C VAL A 428 -28.23 4.22 20.83
N ARG A 429 -27.62 3.03 20.85
CA ARG A 429 -27.95 1.95 21.79
C ARG A 429 -27.77 2.35 23.26
N TYR A 430 -26.83 3.24 23.55
CA TYR A 430 -26.46 3.68 24.90
C TYR A 430 -26.70 5.18 25.09
N GLU A 431 -27.52 5.81 24.24
CA GLU A 431 -27.77 7.24 24.23
C GLU A 431 -28.23 7.76 25.59
N ASP A 432 -29.21 7.12 26.21
CA ASP A 432 -29.76 7.54 27.51
C ASP A 432 -28.72 7.51 28.64
N ILE A 433 -27.70 6.65 28.54
CA ILE A 433 -26.63 6.59 29.54
C ILE A 433 -25.60 7.66 29.21
N LEU A 434 -25.10 7.67 27.97
CA LEU A 434 -24.00 8.55 27.56
C LEU A 434 -24.39 10.03 27.56
N ALA A 435 -25.63 10.36 27.19
CA ALA A 435 -26.12 11.75 27.15
C ALA A 435 -26.20 12.40 28.55
N PHE A 436 -26.33 11.58 29.60
CA PHE A 436 -26.48 12.04 30.98
C PHE A 436 -25.37 11.54 31.91
N LEU A 437 -24.30 10.94 31.38
CA LEU A 437 -23.17 10.45 32.16
C LEU A 437 -22.39 11.63 32.74
N ASN A 438 -22.16 11.63 34.05
CA ASN A 438 -21.43 12.65 34.78
C ASN A 438 -20.33 12.07 35.67
N GLU A 439 -19.41 12.93 36.12
CA GLU A 439 -18.46 12.59 37.17
C GLU A 439 -19.22 12.21 38.47
N GLY A 440 -18.85 11.09 39.07
CA GLY A 440 -19.49 10.49 40.24
C GLY A 440 -20.50 9.39 39.93
N ASP A 441 -20.90 9.21 38.66
CA ASP A 441 -21.84 8.16 38.28
C ASP A 441 -21.19 6.77 38.35
N GLN A 442 -21.98 5.79 38.78
CA GLN A 442 -21.59 4.38 38.74
C GLN A 442 -22.18 3.71 37.50
N VAL A 443 -21.31 3.12 36.70
CA VAL A 443 -21.67 2.41 35.47
C VAL A 443 -21.00 1.04 35.44
N THR A 444 -21.66 0.07 34.83
CA THR A 444 -21.02 -1.20 34.51
C THR A 444 -20.50 -1.13 33.09
N VAL A 445 -19.19 -1.24 32.93
CA VAL A 445 -18.54 -1.26 31.63
C VAL A 445 -18.15 -2.68 31.27
N GLU A 446 -18.43 -3.05 30.03
CA GLU A 446 -17.93 -4.23 29.37
C GLU A 446 -16.84 -3.78 28.38
N TYR A 447 -15.57 -4.07 28.69
CA TYR A 447 -14.44 -3.48 27.97
C TYR A 447 -13.39 -4.50 27.55
N ILE A 448 -12.65 -4.16 26.50
CA ILE A 448 -11.46 -4.88 26.05
C ILE A 448 -10.25 -4.20 26.70
N GLU A 449 -9.49 -4.96 27.47
CA GLU A 449 -8.29 -4.46 28.15
C GLU A 449 -7.18 -4.10 27.14
N SER A 450 -6.55 -2.96 27.38
CA SER A 450 -5.47 -2.38 26.58
C SER A 450 -4.48 -1.69 27.51
N ASP A 451 -3.19 -1.66 27.14
CA ASP A 451 -2.11 -1.17 28.00
C ASP A 451 -2.19 0.35 28.30
N ASP A 452 -2.96 1.11 27.51
CA ASP A 452 -3.04 2.58 27.63
C ASP A 452 -4.48 3.06 27.85
N ILE A 453 -5.40 2.72 26.93
CA ILE A 453 -6.82 3.06 27.02
C ILE A 453 -7.68 1.85 26.63
N SER A 454 -8.44 1.34 27.58
CA SER A 454 -9.37 0.23 27.41
C SER A 454 -10.59 0.66 26.59
N LEU A 455 -11.02 -0.19 25.66
CA LEU A 455 -12.14 0.11 24.76
C LEU A 455 -13.44 -0.48 25.31
N VAL A 456 -14.40 0.38 25.64
CA VAL A 456 -15.71 -0.04 26.15
C VAL A 456 -16.64 -0.39 25.00
N GLN A 457 -17.18 -1.61 25.03
CA GLN A 457 -18.09 -2.17 24.03
C GLN A 457 -19.54 -2.03 24.46
N ALA A 458 -19.81 -2.10 25.76
CA ALA A 458 -21.14 -1.86 26.32
C ALA A 458 -21.05 -1.12 27.67
N ILE A 459 -22.07 -0.31 27.94
CA ILE A 459 -22.24 0.39 29.20
C ILE A 459 -23.69 0.19 29.68
N SER A 460 -23.88 0.00 30.98
CA SER A 460 -25.20 -0.18 31.60
C SER A 460 -25.28 0.41 33.00
#